data_AF-A0A256W7Y4-F1
#
_entry.id   AF-A0A256W7Y4-F1
#
_cell.length_a   1.000
_cell.length_b   1.000
_cell.length_c   1.000
_cell.angle_alpha   90.00
_cell.angle_beta   90.00
_cell.angle_gamma   90.00
#
_symmetry.space_group_name_H-M   'P 1'
#
loop_
_entity.id
_entity.type
_entity.pdbx_description
1 polymer ?
#
loop_
_entity_poly.entity_id
_entity_poly.type
_entity_poly.pdbx_seq_one_letter_code
_entity_poly.pdbx_strand_id
1 'polypeptide(L)'
;MKFSELVRILRKSGFRYSLIIEATGEPDYFGFYSPDLVGFSGIGSSVEDCLYKAKWGMEGHIALLKGMEGHIALLKGQGLSIPIRNPNPSIISSRVSVEYR
;
A
#
# COMPACT_ATOMS: atom_id res chain seq x y z
N MET A 1 16.55 -10.25 7.97
CA MET A 1 16.86 -8.89 7.49
C MET A 1 17.18 -7.98 8.67
N LYS A 2 18.22 -7.14 8.61
CA LYS A 2 18.49 -6.15 9.68
C LYS A 2 17.57 -4.94 9.51
N PHE A 3 17.11 -4.35 10.62
CA PHE A 3 16.26 -3.14 10.61
C PHE A 3 16.87 -2.01 9.75
N SER A 4 18.20 -1.88 9.75
CA SER A 4 18.94 -0.92 8.92
C SER A 4 18.85 -1.18 7.41
N GLU A 5 18.78 -2.44 6.96
CA GLU A 5 18.55 -2.76 5.55
C GLU A 5 17.12 -2.44 5.13
N LEU A 6 16.17 -2.72 6.01
CA LEU A 6 14.75 -2.39 5.84
C LEU A 6 14.61 -0.88 5.63
N VAL A 7 15.13 -0.04 6.55
CA VAL A 7 15.13 1.42 6.43
C VAL A 7 15.80 1.91 5.13
N ARG A 8 16.87 1.24 4.67
CA ARG A 8 17.53 1.57 3.40
C ARG A 8 16.64 1.29 2.18
N ILE A 9 15.93 0.16 2.19
CA ILE A 9 14.97 -0.19 1.12
C ILE A 9 13.78 0.77 1.14
N LEU A 10 13.26 1.12 2.32
CA LEU A 10 12.16 2.08 2.48
C LEU A 10 12.55 3.48 1.98
N ARG A 11 13.75 3.96 2.28
CA ARG A 11 14.25 5.25 1.77
C ARG A 11 14.47 5.27 0.25
N LYS A 12 14.76 4.12 -0.37
CA LYS A 12 15.00 4.01 -1.82
C LYS A 12 13.76 3.65 -2.64
N SER A 13 12.66 3.22 -2.01
CA SER A 13 11.54 2.62 -2.73
C SER A 13 10.62 3.64 -3.41
N GLY A 14 10.71 4.93 -3.06
CA GLY A 14 10.07 6.01 -3.82
C GLY A 14 8.54 5.99 -3.79
N PHE A 15 7.95 5.35 -2.77
CA PHE A 15 6.51 5.29 -2.59
C PHE A 15 5.89 6.69 -2.52
N ARG A 16 4.73 6.85 -3.16
CA ARG A 16 3.96 8.11 -3.17
C ARG A 16 2.86 8.15 -2.11
N TYR A 17 2.55 7.00 -1.51
CA TYR A 17 1.51 6.78 -0.52
C TYR A 17 2.07 5.93 0.60
N SER A 18 1.53 6.07 1.81
CA SER A 18 1.93 5.25 2.95
C SER A 18 1.59 3.78 2.72
N LEU A 19 2.37 2.90 3.34
CA LEU A 19 2.13 1.46 3.30
C LEU A 19 2.18 0.92 4.72
N ILE A 20 1.14 0.24 5.12
CA ILE A 20 1.09 -0.50 6.38
C ILE A 20 1.30 -1.96 6.03
N ILE A 21 2.25 -2.62 6.72
CA ILE A 21 2.49 -4.06 6.61
C ILE A 21 2.22 -4.67 7.98
N GLU A 22 1.31 -5.64 8.04
CA GLU A 22 0.88 -6.29 9.26
C GLU A 22 1.04 -7.81 9.17
N ALA A 23 1.33 -8.45 10.30
CA ALA A 23 1.29 -9.90 10.39
C ALA A 23 -0.18 -10.37 10.25
N THR A 24 -0.41 -11.45 9.50
CA THR A 24 -1.74 -12.07 9.46
C THR A 24 -1.85 -13.18 10.51
N GLY A 25 -3.05 -13.77 10.65
CA GLY A 25 -3.22 -15.00 11.43
C GLY A 25 -2.53 -16.22 10.80
N GLU A 26 -2.14 -16.12 9.54
CA GLU A 26 -1.35 -17.15 8.85
C GLU A 26 0.15 -16.80 8.95
N PRO A 27 0.97 -17.66 9.56
CA PRO A 27 2.35 -17.34 9.91
C PRO A 27 3.26 -17.07 8.71
N ASP A 28 2.88 -17.57 7.52
CA ASP A 28 3.66 -17.45 6.29
C ASP A 28 3.26 -16.22 5.44
N TYR A 29 2.29 -15.43 5.91
CA TYR A 29 1.74 -14.30 5.15
C TYR A 29 1.69 -13.00 5.96
N PHE A 30 2.03 -11.93 5.25
CA PHE A 30 1.89 -10.55 5.67
C PHE A 30 0.79 -9.89 4.86
N GLY A 31 -0.10 -9.18 5.54
CA GLY A 31 -1.06 -8.28 4.92
C GLY A 31 -0.39 -6.94 4.68
N PHE A 32 -0.77 -6.26 3.61
CA PHE A 32 -0.41 -4.86 3.42
C PHE A 32 -1.56 -4.06 2.84
N TYR A 33 -1.63 -2.78 3.20
CA TYR A 33 -2.60 -1.84 2.65
C TYR A 33 -2.07 -0.41 2.71
N SER A 34 -2.71 0.49 1.96
CA SER A 34 -2.40 1.91 2.04
C SER A 34 -3.58 2.65 2.69
N PRO A 35 -3.37 3.34 3.83
CA PRO A 35 -4.42 4.18 4.42
C PRO A 35 -4.75 5.38 3.52
N ASP A 36 -3.82 5.77 2.66
CA ASP A 36 -3.96 6.92 1.77
C ASP A 36 -4.60 6.56 0.41
N LEU A 37 -4.71 5.25 0.09
CA LEU A 37 -5.23 4.77 -1.19
C LEU A 37 -6.38 3.80 -0.94
N VAL A 38 -7.60 4.34 -0.92
CA VAL A 38 -8.83 3.57 -0.64
C VAL A 38 -8.94 2.37 -1.60
N GLY A 39 -9.25 1.20 -1.03
CA GLY A 39 -9.41 -0.05 -1.76
C GLY A 39 -8.08 -0.72 -2.16
N PHE A 40 -6.93 -0.17 -1.76
CA PHE A 40 -5.64 -0.79 -2.03
C PHE A 40 -5.17 -1.67 -0.86
N SER A 41 -5.12 -2.98 -1.11
CA SER A 41 -4.61 -3.98 -0.18
C SER A 41 -4.01 -5.18 -0.92
N GLY A 42 -3.20 -5.99 -0.25
CA GLY A 42 -2.67 -7.24 -0.79
C GLY A 42 -1.98 -8.09 0.26
N ILE A 43 -1.44 -9.23 -0.18
CA ILE A 43 -0.74 -10.20 0.67
C ILE A 43 0.64 -10.51 0.07
N GLY A 44 1.64 -10.62 0.94
CA GLY A 44 2.98 -11.07 0.58
C GLY A 44 3.53 -12.14 1.52
N SER A 45 4.44 -12.97 1.03
CA SER A 45 5.08 -14.04 1.82
C SER A 45 6.28 -13.53 2.63
N SER A 46 6.70 -12.28 2.42
CA SER A 46 7.71 -11.58 3.20
C SER A 46 7.47 -10.08 3.16
N VAL A 47 8.16 -9.33 4.01
CA VAL A 47 8.11 -7.86 3.99
C VAL A 47 8.64 -7.31 2.66
N GLU A 48 9.69 -7.92 2.11
CA GLU A 48 10.24 -7.57 0.80
C GLU A 48 9.25 -7.84 -0.34
N ASP A 49 8.54 -8.97 -0.28
CA ASP A 49 7.48 -9.30 -1.25
C ASP A 49 6.32 -8.30 -1.17
N CYS A 50 5.91 -7.91 0.04
CA CYS A 50 4.92 -6.85 0.25
C CYS A 50 5.35 -5.53 -0.39
N LEU A 51 6.60 -5.11 -0.16
CA LEU A 51 7.14 -3.88 -0.75
C LEU A 51 7.19 -3.97 -2.29
N TYR A 52 7.61 -5.10 -2.84
CA TYR A 52 7.67 -5.28 -4.29
C TYR A 52 6.29 -5.22 -4.93
N LYS A 53 5.33 -5.98 -4.39
CA LYS A 53 3.93 -6.00 -4.85
C LYS A 53 3.26 -4.64 -4.66
N ALA A 54 3.48 -4.00 -3.51
CA ALA A 54 2.88 -2.71 -3.21
C ALA A 54 3.31 -1.63 -4.21
N LYS A 55 4.59 -1.62 -4.62
CA LYS A 55 5.11 -0.61 -5.54
C LYS A 55 4.35 -0.60 -6.88
N TRP A 56 4.28 -1.75 -7.54
CA TRP A 56 3.59 -1.87 -8.82
C TRP A 56 2.07 -1.82 -8.67
N GLY A 57 1.54 -2.41 -7.60
CA GLY A 57 0.12 -2.39 -7.30
C GLY A 57 -0.42 -0.97 -7.13
N MET A 58 0.29 -0.10 -6.41
CA MET A 58 -0.13 1.30 -6.24
C MET A 58 -0.14 2.05 -7.57
N GLU A 59 0.87 1.87 -8.42
CA GLU A 59 0.92 2.50 -9.73
C GLU A 59 -0.25 2.07 -10.62
N GLY A 60 -0.55 0.76 -10.65
CA GLY A 60 -1.69 0.22 -11.38
C GLY A 60 -3.04 0.72 -10.85
N HIS A 61 -3.21 0.72 -9.52
CA HIS A 61 -4.44 1.19 -8.88
C HIS A 61 -4.71 2.67 -9.20
N ILE A 62 -3.68 3.52 -9.15
CA ILE A 62 -3.81 4.94 -9.52
C ILE A 62 -4.14 5.11 -11.01
N ALA A 63 -3.53 4.31 -11.89
CA ALA A 63 -3.82 4.36 -13.33
C ALA A 63 -5.28 4.00 -13.62
N LEU A 64 -5.81 2.97 -12.94
CA LEU A 64 -7.21 2.58 -13.03
C LEU A 64 -8.13 3.69 -12.51
N LEU A 65 -7.84 4.28 -11.33
CA LEU A 65 -8.63 5.38 -10.78
C LEU A 65 -8.66 6.59 -11.71
N LYS A 66 -7.54 6.94 -12.34
CA LYS A 66 -7.47 8.02 -13.35
C LYS A 66 -8.28 7.70 -14.61
N GLY A 67 -8.19 6.46 -15.10
CA GLY A 67 -8.99 6.01 -16.24
C GLY A 67 -10.49 6.03 -15.94
N MET A 68 -10.88 5.60 -14.75
CA MET A 68 -12.26 5.61 -14.27
C MET A 68 -12.78 7.03 -14.06
N GLU A 69 -11.98 7.93 -13.46
CA GLU A 69 -12.34 9.34 -13.34
C GLU A 69 -12.57 9.97 -14.72
N GLY A 70 -11.67 9.73 -15.69
CA GLY A 70 -11.86 10.21 -17.06
C GLY A 70 -13.15 9.69 -17.69
N HIS A 71 -13.42 8.39 -17.54
CA HIS A 71 -14.65 7.78 -18.06
C HIS A 71 -15.91 8.33 -17.35
N ILE A 72 -15.86 8.57 -16.04
CA ILE A 72 -17.00 9.05 -15.25
C ILE A 72 -17.21 10.56 -15.43
N ALA A 73 -16.15 11.36 -15.60
CA ALA A 73 -16.23 12.76 -15.96
C ALA A 73 -16.93 12.96 -17.30
N LEU A 74 -16.65 12.08 -18.28
CA LEU A 74 -17.38 12.04 -19.56
C LEU A 74 -18.86 11.67 -19.37
N LEU A 75 -19.19 10.84 -18.39
CA LEU A 75 -20.54 10.29 -18.22
C LEU A 75 -21.47 11.09 -17.27
N LYS A 76 -20.94 11.79 -16.26
CA LYS A 76 -21.79 12.28 -15.13
C LYS A 76 -21.50 13.67 -14.57
N GLY A 77 -20.44 14.38 -14.98
CA GLY A 77 -20.16 15.73 -14.47
C GLY A 77 -19.84 15.83 -12.96
N GLN A 78 -19.67 14.71 -12.25
CA GLN A 78 -19.16 14.65 -10.87
C GLN A 78 -18.05 13.59 -10.80
N GLY A 79 -16.83 14.02 -10.43
CA GLY A 79 -15.61 13.23 -10.51
C GLY A 79 -15.39 12.30 -9.32
N LEU A 80 -14.73 11.16 -9.56
CA LEU A 80 -14.05 10.43 -8.50
C LEU A 80 -12.86 11.25 -8.03
N SER A 81 -12.77 11.51 -6.74
CA SER A 81 -11.62 12.21 -6.16
C SER A 81 -10.43 11.24 -6.15
N ILE A 82 -9.47 11.44 -7.07
CA ILE A 82 -8.17 10.77 -6.93
C ILE A 82 -7.61 11.17 -5.55
N PRO A 83 -7.20 10.20 -4.71
CA PRO A 83 -6.60 10.53 -3.43
C PRO A 83 -5.37 11.40 -3.61
N ILE A 84 -5.38 12.55 -2.96
CA ILE A 84 -4.27 13.51 -2.97
C ILE A 84 -3.03 12.77 -2.46
N ARG A 85 -1.91 12.92 -3.18
CA ARG A 85 -0.64 12.30 -2.82
C ARG A 85 -0.24 12.68 -1.39
N ASN A 86 0.16 11.70 -0.59
CA ASN A 86 0.73 11.96 0.73
C ASN A 86 2.14 12.59 0.55
N PRO A 87 2.38 13.82 1.02
CA PRO A 87 3.68 14.47 0.89
C PRO A 87 4.78 13.81 1.75
N ASN A 88 4.40 13.06 2.78
CA ASN A 88 5.31 12.36 3.70
C ASN A 88 4.84 10.91 3.92
N PRO A 89 4.98 10.04 2.90
CA PRO A 89 4.57 8.65 3.03
C PRO A 89 5.42 7.94 4.08
N SER A 90 4.75 7.23 4.98
CA SER A 90 5.40 6.45 6.04
C SER A 90 5.14 4.96 5.81
N ILE A 91 6.11 4.14 6.20
CA ILE A 91 5.93 2.69 6.19
C ILE A 91 5.97 2.20 7.62
N ILE A 92 4.84 1.66 8.07
CA ILE A 92 4.63 1.21 9.44
C ILE A 92 4.50 -0.30 9.42
N SER A 93 5.31 -0.97 10.24
CA SER A 93 5.15 -2.40 10.54
C SER A 93 4.57 -2.54 11.94
N SER A 94 3.35 -3.05 12.05
CA SER A 94 2.71 -3.33 13.33
C SER A 94 2.96 -4.79 13.73
N ARG A 95 3.23 -5.01 15.03
CA ARG A 95 3.15 -6.35 15.62
C ARG A 95 1.69 -6.62 15.93
N VAL A 96 1.15 -7.75 15.46
CA VAL A 96 -0.11 -8.27 15.97
C VAL A 96 0.19 -9.02 17.26
N SER A 97 -0.34 -8.52 18.38
CA SER A 97 -0.41 -9.27 19.63
C SER A 97 -1.44 -10.38 19.43
N VAL A 98 -0.99 -11.58 19.07
CA VAL A 98 -1.85 -12.76 19.09
C VAL A 98 -2.00 -13.16 20.57
N GLU A 99 -3.07 -12.71 21.23
CA GLU A 99 -3.50 -13.34 22.48
C GLU A 99 -4.02 -14.75 22.15
N TYR A 100 -3.21 -15.76 22.46
CA TYR A 100 -3.67 -17.14 22.53
C TYR A 100 -4.60 -17.25 23.75
N ARG A 101 -5.88 -17.58 23.51
CA ARG A 101 -6.79 -18.07 24.56
C ARG A 101 -6.73 -19.58 24.63
#